data_AF-A0A2T9K3P7-F1
#
_entry.id   AF-A0A2T9K3P7-F1
#
_cell.length_a   1.000
_cell.length_b   1.000
_cell.length_c   1.000
_cell.angle_alpha   90.00
_cell.angle_beta   90.00
_cell.angle_gamma   90.00
#
_symmetry.space_group_name_H-M   'P 1'
#
loop_
_entity.id
_entity.type
_entity.pdbx_description
1 polymer ?
#
loop_
_entity_poly.entity_id
_entity_poly.type
_entity_poly.pdbx_seq_one_letter_code
_entity_poly.pdbx_strand_id
1 'polypeptide(L)' 'MKAEPSIFDDSDDAAEAAADAEGLSDLDAGRTISHEKMRAWLLSWGTPEETPPPERD' A
#
# COMPACT_ATOMS: atom_id res chain seq x y z
N MET A 1 5.63 -6.56 -36.86
CA MET A 1 4.55 -6.05 -35.98
C MET A 1 5.23 -5.20 -34.91
N LYS A 2 4.74 -4.00 -34.61
CA LYS A 2 5.22 -3.25 -33.43
C LYS A 2 4.51 -3.83 -32.19
N ALA A 3 5.23 -3.96 -31.09
CA ALA A 3 4.64 -4.33 -29.81
C ALA A 3 3.67 -3.23 -29.37
N GLU A 4 2.56 -3.62 -28.74
CA GLU A 4 1.67 -2.65 -28.11
C GLU A 4 2.33 -2.04 -26.87
N PRO A 5 2.01 -0.79 -26.52
CA PRO A 5 2.49 -0.15 -25.31
C PRO A 5 2.12 -0.98 -24.07
N SER A 6 3.02 -1.03 -23.10
CA SER A 6 2.77 -1.67 -21.81
C SER A 6 1.75 -0.84 -21.01
N ILE A 7 0.93 -1.50 -20.21
CA ILE A 7 0.08 -0.81 -19.21
C ILE A 7 0.90 -0.04 -18.16
N PHE A 8 2.22 -0.30 -18.09
CA PHE A 8 3.17 0.39 -17.22
C PHE A 8 3.90 1.56 -17.92
N ASP A 9 3.65 1.78 -19.22
CA ASP A 9 4.29 2.86 -19.98
C ASP A 9 3.55 4.21 -19.82
N ASP A 10 2.32 4.20 -19.31
CA ASP A 10 1.57 5.41 -18.95
C ASP A 10 1.72 5.68 -17.44
N SER A 11 2.58 6.65 -17.08
CA SER A 11 2.64 7.22 -15.72
C SER A 11 1.95 8.58 -15.68
N ASP A 12 1.16 8.82 -14.62
CA ASP A 12 0.64 10.15 -14.28
C ASP A 12 1.47 10.72 -13.14
N ASP A 13 2.56 11.40 -13.48
CA ASP A 13 3.51 11.95 -12.51
C ASP A 13 2.85 12.91 -11.50
N ALA A 14 1.77 13.60 -11.89
CA ALA A 14 1.04 14.49 -10.99
C ALA A 14 0.22 13.70 -9.96
N ALA A 15 -0.39 12.59 -10.37
CA ALA A 15 -1.09 11.69 -9.47
C ALA A 15 -0.12 11.01 -8.48
N GLU A 16 1.04 10.56 -8.95
CA GLU A 16 2.09 9.97 -8.10
C GLU A 16 2.59 10.98 -7.05
N ALA A 17 2.92 12.21 -7.46
CA ALA A 17 3.37 13.25 -6.54
C ALA A 17 2.30 13.63 -5.50
N ALA A 18 1.02 13.59 -5.87
CA ALA A 18 -0.09 13.81 -4.94
C ALA A 18 -0.22 12.67 -3.91
N ALA A 19 -0.07 11.42 -4.36
CA ALA A 19 -0.10 10.24 -3.48
C ALA A 19 1.06 10.23 -2.48
N ASP A 20 2.27 10.60 -2.92
CA ASP A 20 3.42 10.75 -2.04
C ASP A 20 3.19 11.83 -0.96
N ALA A 21 2.65 12.98 -1.36
CA ALA A 21 2.34 14.07 -0.42
C ALA A 21 1.27 13.66 0.61
N GLU A 22 0.25 12.90 0.20
CA GLU A 22 -0.74 12.31 1.10
C GLU A 22 -0.07 11.33 2.08
N GLY A 23 0.78 10.43 1.58
CA GLY A 23 1.50 9.46 2.41
C GLY A 23 2.35 10.12 3.48
N LEU A 24 3.10 11.17 3.14
CA LEU A 24 3.90 11.94 4.09
C LEU A 24 3.01 12.64 5.15
N SER A 25 1.87 13.20 4.75
CA SER A 25 0.90 13.80 5.67
C SER A 25 0.28 12.77 6.61
N ASP A 26 0.05 11.54 6.15
CA ASP A 26 -0.41 10.41 6.97
C ASP A 26 0.65 9.98 7.99
N LEU A 27 1.93 9.95 7.60
CA LEU A 27 3.04 9.68 8.50
C LEU A 27 3.15 10.74 9.60
N ASP A 28 3.12 12.03 9.23
CA ASP A 28 3.22 13.14 10.18
C ASP A 28 2.03 13.18 11.17
N ALA A 29 0.86 12.76 10.72
CA ALA A 29 -0.35 12.68 11.55
C ALA A 29 -0.47 11.36 12.34
N GLY A 30 0.51 10.45 12.23
CA GLY A 30 0.48 9.15 12.91
C GLY A 30 -0.60 8.19 12.41
N ARG A 31 -1.10 8.37 11.17
CA ARG A 31 -2.11 7.49 10.55
C ARG A 31 -1.49 6.18 10.04
N THR A 32 -0.61 5.58 10.83
CA THR A 32 0.19 4.41 10.48
C THR A 32 -0.29 3.14 11.16
N ILE A 33 0.10 1.99 10.61
CA ILE A 33 -0.02 0.68 11.24
C ILE A 33 1.39 0.14 11.42
N SER A 34 1.73 -0.31 12.62
CA SER A 34 3.05 -0.89 12.91
C SER A 34 3.34 -2.09 12.02
N HIS A 35 4.60 -2.21 11.64
CA HIS A 35 5.09 -3.32 10.82
C HIS A 35 4.74 -4.69 11.43
N GLU A 36 4.80 -4.82 12.76
CA GLU A 36 4.51 -6.07 13.46
C GLU A 36 3.05 -6.51 13.29
N LYS A 37 2.09 -5.59 13.43
CA LYS A 37 0.65 -5.85 13.20
C LYS A 37 0.39 -6.22 11.75
N MET A 38 0.98 -5.49 10.81
CA MET A 38 0.83 -5.75 9.38
C MET A 38 1.41 -7.13 9.00
N ARG A 39 2.60 -7.46 9.50
CA ARG A 39 3.26 -8.75 9.27
C ARG A 39 2.45 -9.92 9.84
N ALA A 40 1.94 -9.79 11.06
CA ALA A 40 1.14 -10.84 11.69
C ALA A 40 -0.12 -11.14 10.87
N TRP A 41 -0.80 -10.10 10.39
CA TRP A 41 -1.97 -10.24 9.53
C TRP A 41 -1.63 -10.91 8.19
N LEU A 42 -0.61 -10.43 7.48
CA LEU A 42 -0.19 -11.01 6.19
C LEU A 42 0.22 -12.48 6.30
N LEU A 43 0.82 -12.89 7.43
CA LEU A 43 1.18 -14.29 7.68
C LEU A 43 -0.02 -15.18 8.01
N SER A 44 -1.14 -14.59 8.44
CA SER A 44 -2.36 -15.34 8.71
C SER A 44 -3.15 -15.68 7.44
N TRP A 45 -2.88 -14.99 6.33
CA TRP A 45 -3.60 -15.18 5.07
C TRP A 45 -3.47 -16.59 4.50
N GLY A 46 -4.61 -17.18 4.13
CA GLY A 46 -4.65 -18.53 3.56
C GLY A 46 -4.39 -19.65 4.58
N THR A 47 -4.41 -19.32 5.87
CA THR A 47 -4.34 -20.28 6.99
C THR A 47 -5.70 -20.40 7.68
N PRO A 48 -5.99 -21.49 8.41
CA PRO A 48 -7.18 -21.57 9.27
C PRO A 48 -7.26 -20.47 10.32
N GLU A 49 -6.13 -19.85 10.67
CA GLU A 49 -5.98 -18.79 11.67
C GLU A 49 -6.04 -17.38 11.06
N GLU A 50 -6.57 -17.21 9.84
CA GLU A 50 -6.68 -15.90 9.20
C GLU A 50 -7.42 -14.88 10.09
N THR A 51 -6.82 -13.69 10.21
CA THR A 51 -7.32 -12.61 11.07
C THR A 51 -7.85 -11.44 10.24
N PRO A 52 -8.77 -10.62 10.79
CA PRO A 52 -9.18 -9.38 10.12
C PRO A 52 -7.99 -8.41 9.96
N PRO A 53 -8.06 -7.47 9.01
CA PRO A 53 -7.03 -6.44 8.84
C PRO A 53 -6.75 -5.68 10.15
N PRO A 54 -5.49 -5.33 10.43
CA PRO A 54 -5.12 -4.61 11.64
C PRO A 54 -5.61 -3.16 11.62
N GLU A 55 -5.96 -2.63 12.78
CA GLU A 55 -6.26 -1.20 12.96
C GLU A 55 -4.97 -0.38 13.10
N ARG A 56 -5.06 0.94 12.94
CA ARG A 56 -3.97 1.91 13.19
C ARG A 56 -3.47 1.83 14.64
N ASP A 57 -2.29 2.37 14.89
CA ASP A 57 -1.70 2.46 16.23
C ASP A 57 -2.24 3.63 17.06
#